data_AF-A0A832GL57-F1
#
_entry.id   AF-A0A832GL57-F1
#
_cell.length_a   1.000
_cell.length_b   1.000
_cell.length_c   1.000
_cell.angle_alpha   90.00
_cell.angle_beta   90.00
_cell.angle_gamma   90.00
#
_symmetry.space_group_name_H-M   'P 1'
#
loop_
_entity.id
_entity.type
_entity.pdbx_description
1 polymer ?
#
loop_
_entity_poly.entity_id
_entity_poly.type
_entity_poly.pdbx_seq_one_letter_code
_entity_poly.pdbx_strand_id
1 'polypeptide(L)'
;TLAERALRACEFVVVQDIRMTETARYADLLLPACPFTEYEGTFTNWERRVQRFWQAHPPQGEAKPDWQVFAELWLRMQRQTPPFNTREVAAEIARLVPAFAGCAYEQLGEHGVRL
;
A
#
# COMPACT_ATOMS: atom_id res chain seq x y z
N THR A 1 6.84 -24.45 -10.76
CA THR A 1 5.41 -24.16 -11.02
C THR A 1 5.24 -23.27 -12.25
N LEU A 2 4.00 -23.05 -12.74
CA LEU A 2 3.75 -22.07 -13.81
C LEU A 2 4.27 -20.67 -13.44
N ALA A 3 4.05 -20.25 -12.19
CA ALA A 3 4.52 -18.97 -11.67
C ALA A 3 6.04 -18.82 -11.71
N GLU A 4 6.79 -19.83 -11.27
CA GLU A 4 8.26 -19.80 -11.31
C GLU A 4 8.81 -19.67 -12.73
N ARG A 5 8.20 -20.38 -13.69
CA ARG A 5 8.60 -20.29 -15.10
C ARG A 5 8.35 -18.89 -15.65
N ALA A 6 7.23 -18.26 -15.28
CA ALA A 6 6.92 -16.90 -15.69
C ALA A 6 7.91 -15.90 -15.09
N LEU A 7 8.19 -15.98 -13.79
CA LEU A 7 9.15 -15.11 -13.10
C LEU A 7 10.56 -15.23 -13.70
N ARG A 8 11.03 -16.44 -13.98
CA ARG A 8 12.34 -16.67 -14.63
C ARG A 8 12.41 -16.20 -16.09
N ALA A 9 11.27 -16.03 -16.75
CA ALA A 9 11.21 -15.57 -18.14
C ALA A 9 11.13 -14.04 -18.25
N CYS A 10 10.84 -13.34 -17.16
CA CYS A 10 10.88 -11.87 -17.11
C CYS A 10 12.33 -11.39 -17.24
N GLU A 11 12.54 -10.28 -17.96
CA GLU A 11 13.85 -9.64 -18.07
C GLU A 11 14.28 -8.97 -16.76
N PHE A 12 13.31 -8.45 -16.00
CA PHE A 12 13.54 -7.79 -14.73
C PHE A 12 12.35 -7.99 -13.80
N VAL A 13 12.61 -8.39 -12.56
CA VAL A 13 11.60 -8.66 -11.54
C VAL A 13 11.82 -7.77 -10.33
N VAL A 14 10.85 -6.90 -10.04
CA VAL A 14 10.79 -6.13 -8.81
C VAL A 14 9.85 -6.84 -7.83
N VAL A 15 10.31 -7.08 -6.61
CA VAL A 15 9.48 -7.62 -5.53
C VAL A 15 9.45 -6.64 -4.38
N GLN A 16 8.25 -6.38 -3.88
CA GLN A 16 8.00 -5.58 -2.69
C GLN A 16 7.39 -6.48 -1.63
N ASP A 17 8.11 -6.68 -0.52
CA ASP A 17 7.73 -7.62 0.52
C ASP A 17 8.30 -7.17 1.87
N ILE A 18 7.66 -7.61 2.95
CA ILE A 18 8.07 -7.33 4.32
C ILE A 18 9.15 -8.31 4.80
N ARG A 19 9.35 -9.42 4.07
CA ARG A 19 10.34 -10.46 4.39
C ARG A 19 10.82 -11.19 3.14
N MET A 20 11.90 -11.95 3.26
CA MET A 20 12.37 -12.84 2.19
C MET A 20 11.40 -14.01 2.01
N THR A 21 10.62 -13.99 0.93
CA THR A 21 9.68 -15.04 0.53
C THR A 21 10.24 -15.88 -0.62
N GLU A 22 9.59 -17.01 -0.92
CA GLU A 22 9.98 -17.84 -2.07
C GLU A 22 9.89 -17.06 -3.39
N THR A 23 8.95 -16.13 -3.53
CA THR A 23 8.86 -15.20 -4.67
C THR A 23 10.01 -14.18 -4.67
N ALA A 24 10.34 -13.61 -3.51
CA ALA A 24 11.43 -12.62 -3.39
C ALA A 24 12.79 -13.17 -3.81
N ARG A 25 13.02 -14.49 -3.75
CA ARG A 25 14.25 -15.14 -4.25
C ARG A 25 14.45 -15.01 -5.76
N TYR A 26 13.41 -14.67 -6.51
CA TYR A 26 13.47 -14.45 -7.96
C TYR A 26 13.65 -12.97 -8.33
N ALA A 27 13.72 -12.06 -7.35
CA ALA A 27 13.79 -10.63 -7.60
C ALA A 27 15.18 -10.19 -8.04
N ASP A 28 15.24 -9.32 -9.05
CA ASP A 28 16.44 -8.55 -9.39
C ASP A 28 16.55 -7.29 -8.50
N LEU A 29 15.40 -6.78 -8.06
CA LEU A 29 15.29 -5.67 -7.11
C LEU A 29 14.27 -6.00 -6.02
N LEU A 30 14.72 -5.98 -4.78
CA LEU A 30 13.87 -6.10 -3.61
C LEU A 30 13.64 -4.71 -2.99
N LEU A 31 12.38 -4.34 -2.81
CA LEU A 31 11.96 -3.11 -2.13
C LEU A 31 11.39 -3.46 -0.76
N PRO A 32 12.06 -3.12 0.35
CA PRO A 32 11.58 -3.44 1.69
C PRO A 32 10.28 -2.70 2.01
N ALA A 33 9.21 -3.46 2.26
CA ALA A 33 7.91 -2.93 2.63
C ALA A 33 7.71 -2.92 4.16
N CYS A 34 6.81 -2.05 4.63
CA CYS A 34 6.37 -2.05 6.02
C CYS A 34 5.19 -3.02 6.25
N PRO A 35 5.13 -3.74 7.39
CA PRO A 35 3.90 -4.37 7.84
C PRO A 35 2.86 -3.30 8.24
N PHE A 36 1.58 -3.68 8.27
CA PHE A 36 0.47 -2.76 8.61
C PHE A 36 0.61 -2.10 10.00
N THR A 37 1.40 -2.67 10.91
CA THR A 37 1.68 -2.12 12.24
C THR A 37 2.60 -0.91 12.19
N GLU A 38 3.33 -0.71 11.09
CA GLU A 38 4.35 0.32 10.96
C GLU A 38 3.88 1.59 10.23
N TYR A 39 2.63 1.62 9.78
CA TYR A 39 2.01 2.77 9.15
C TYR A 39 0.51 2.83 9.45
N GLU A 40 -0.18 3.87 8.98
CA GLU A 40 -1.63 3.98 9.11
C GLU A 40 -2.33 3.86 7.75
N GLY A 41 -3.58 3.42 7.77
CA GLY A 41 -4.28 3.09 6.53
C GLY A 41 -5.73 2.71 6.79
N THR A 42 -6.36 2.14 5.75
CA THR A 42 -7.67 1.50 5.88
C THR A 42 -7.63 0.10 5.29
N PHE A 43 -8.45 -0.79 5.84
CA PHE A 43 -8.76 -2.10 5.26
C PHE A 43 -10.24 -2.18 4.95
N THR A 44 -10.59 -2.83 3.85
CA THR A 44 -11.97 -3.27 3.58
C THR A 44 -12.07 -4.76 3.88
N ASN A 45 -12.89 -5.13 4.86
CA ASN A 45 -13.04 -6.53 5.25
C ASN A 45 -14.06 -7.27 4.34
N TRP A 46 -14.27 -8.56 4.62
CA TRP A 46 -15.17 -9.43 3.86
C TRP A 46 -16.66 -9.01 3.92
N GLU A 47 -17.08 -8.25 4.94
CA GLU A 47 -18.43 -7.69 5.06
C GLU A 47 -18.62 -6.38 4.27
N ARG A 48 -17.60 -5.96 3.52
CA ARG A 48 -17.49 -4.66 2.85
C ARG A 48 -17.44 -3.50 3.84
N ARG A 49 -16.83 -3.70 5.00
CA ARG A 49 -16.62 -2.63 5.98
C ARG A 49 -15.21 -2.07 5.85
N VAL A 50 -15.14 -0.76 5.63
CA VAL A 50 -13.89 0.02 5.65
C VAL A 50 -13.58 0.40 7.08
N GLN A 51 -12.41 0.01 7.58
CA GLN A 51 -11.94 0.31 8.93
C GLN A 51 -10.55 0.94 8.86
N ARG A 52 -10.34 1.97 9.69
CA ARG A 52 -9.03 2.59 9.86
C ARG A 52 -8.17 1.76 10.79
N PHE A 53 -6.89 1.62 10.46
CA PHE A 53 -5.87 1.17 11.39
C PHE A 53 -4.84 2.28 11.60
N TRP A 54 -4.16 2.21 12.74
CA TRP A 54 -3.23 3.21 13.20
C TRP A 54 -1.82 2.62 13.26
N GLN A 55 -0.84 3.47 13.05
CA GLN A 55 0.56 3.13 13.23
C GLN A 55 0.82 2.79 14.71
N ALA A 56 1.30 1.57 14.97
CA ALA A 56 1.70 1.11 16.30
C ALA A 56 3.20 1.30 16.55
N HIS A 57 4.02 1.15 15.51
CA HIS A 57 5.48 1.31 15.55
C HIS A 57 5.95 2.17 14.38
N PRO A 58 7.09 2.89 14.49
CA PRO A 58 7.68 3.55 13.33
C PRO A 58 8.23 2.51 12.33
N PRO A 59 8.33 2.84 11.02
CA PRO A 59 9.02 2.01 10.04
C PRO A 59 10.43 1.63 10.48
N GLN A 60 10.82 0.37 10.26
CA GLN A 60 12.13 -0.14 10.68
C GLN A 60 13.14 -0.15 9.53
N GLY A 61 14.39 0.26 9.82
CA GLY A 61 15.49 0.23 8.85
C GLY A 61 15.22 1.07 7.60
N GLU A 62 15.32 0.47 6.43
CA GLU A 62 15.04 1.10 5.13
C GLU A 62 13.60 0.84 4.63
N ALA A 63 12.79 0.15 5.43
CA ALA A 63 11.41 -0.17 5.05
C ALA A 63 10.58 1.10 4.94
N LYS A 64 9.71 1.13 3.91
CA LYS A 64 8.77 2.21 3.68
C LYS A 64 7.36 1.65 3.51
N PRO A 65 6.33 2.40 3.93
CA PRO A 65 4.96 2.09 3.55
C PRO A 65 4.83 2.00 2.03
N ASP A 66 3.99 1.09 1.54
CA ASP A 66 3.97 0.77 0.12
C ASP A 66 3.65 2.00 -0.76
N TRP A 67 2.72 2.83 -0.31
CA TRP A 67 2.34 4.07 -0.98
C TRP A 67 3.50 5.08 -1.09
N GLN A 68 4.42 5.11 -0.12
CA GLN A 68 5.54 6.03 -0.14
C GLN A 68 6.56 5.63 -1.21
N VAL A 69 6.78 4.33 -1.41
CA VAL A 69 7.64 3.81 -2.48
C VAL A 69 7.14 4.28 -3.84
N PHE A 70 5.82 4.18 -4.09
CA PHE A 70 5.21 4.65 -5.34
C PHE A 70 5.26 6.18 -5.47
N ALA A 71 5.02 6.92 -4.39
CA ALA A 71 5.11 8.39 -4.40
C ALA A 71 6.53 8.86 -4.75
N GLU A 72 7.54 8.21 -4.18
CA GLU A 72 8.94 8.47 -4.44
C GLU A 72 9.38 8.09 -5.86
N LEU A 73 8.87 6.98 -6.40
CA LEU A 73 9.08 6.59 -7.79
C LEU A 73 8.48 7.63 -8.73
N TRP A 74 7.24 8.06 -8.47
CA TRP A 74 6.58 9.10 -9.23
C TRP A 74 7.36 10.42 -9.22
N LEU A 75 7.83 10.85 -8.04
CA LEU A 75 8.67 12.04 -7.90
C LEU A 75 9.93 11.94 -8.76
N ARG A 76 10.60 10.78 -8.80
CA ARG A 76 11.79 10.58 -9.63
C ARG A 76 11.49 10.62 -11.12
N MET A 77 10.33 10.12 -11.54
CA MET A 77 9.90 10.11 -12.95
C MET A 77 9.41 11.47 -13.44
N GLN A 78 8.58 12.15 -12.64
CA GLN A 78 7.86 13.36 -13.05
C GLN A 78 8.44 14.66 -12.48
N ARG A 79 9.40 14.56 -11.55
CA ARG A 79 9.99 15.70 -10.83
C ARG A 79 8.94 16.55 -10.10
N GLN A 80 7.84 15.92 -9.70
CA GLN A 80 6.73 16.53 -8.96
C GLN A 80 6.39 15.68 -7.76
N THR A 81 6.19 16.32 -6.60
CA THR A 81 5.78 15.64 -5.38
C THR A 81 4.25 15.59 -5.35
N PRO A 82 3.64 14.40 -5.42
CA PRO A 82 2.20 14.32 -5.28
C PRO A 82 1.83 14.42 -3.80
N PRO A 83 0.63 14.92 -3.48
CA PRO A 83 0.04 14.84 -2.15
C PRO A 83 -0.35 13.39 -1.86
N PHE A 84 0.64 12.54 -1.59
CA PHE A 84 0.45 11.11 -1.28
C PHE A 84 0.59 10.92 0.22
N ASN A 85 -0.44 11.29 0.97
CA ASN A 85 -0.66 10.71 2.29
C ASN A 85 -1.96 9.89 2.29
N THR A 86 -2.10 9.01 3.27
CA THR A 86 -3.19 8.02 3.31
C THR A 86 -4.57 8.68 3.43
N ARG A 87 -4.67 9.85 4.07
CA ARG A 87 -5.90 10.62 4.21
C ARG A 87 -6.34 11.25 2.90
N GLU A 88 -5.42 11.91 2.19
CA GLU A 88 -5.69 12.53 0.88
C GLU A 88 -6.09 11.47 -0.15
N VAL A 89 -5.38 10.34 -0.17
CA VAL A 89 -5.72 9.20 -1.04
C VAL A 89 -7.12 8.65 -0.72
N ALA A 90 -7.45 8.46 0.57
CA ALA A 90 -8.78 7.99 0.95
C ALA A 90 -9.88 8.98 0.57
N ALA A 91 -9.65 10.28 0.76
CA ALA A 91 -10.59 11.32 0.37
C ALA A 91 -10.79 11.37 -1.16
N GLU A 92 -9.71 11.18 -1.93
CA GLU A 92 -9.79 11.11 -3.39
C GLU A 92 -10.56 9.87 -3.85
N ILE A 93 -10.30 8.69 -3.27
CA ILE A 93 -11.06 7.47 -3.56
C ILE A 93 -12.54 7.68 -3.25
N ALA A 94 -12.88 8.23 -2.08
CA ALA A 94 -14.26 8.51 -1.69
C ALA A 94 -14.96 9.50 -2.63
N ARG A 95 -14.20 10.44 -3.23
CA ARG A 95 -14.70 11.40 -4.22
C ARG A 95 -14.91 10.77 -5.61
N LEU A 96 -14.02 9.88 -6.03
CA LEU A 96 -14.01 9.32 -7.38
C LEU A 96 -14.85 8.04 -7.50
N VAL A 97 -14.98 7.27 -6.43
CA VAL A 97 -15.63 5.95 -6.43
C VAL A 97 -16.89 6.01 -5.58
N PRO A 98 -18.10 6.00 -6.17
CA PRO A 98 -19.35 6.16 -5.43
C PRO A 98 -19.56 5.15 -4.29
N ALA A 99 -19.05 3.93 -4.44
CA ALA A 99 -19.13 2.92 -3.39
C ALA A 99 -18.40 3.33 -2.09
N PHE A 100 -17.36 4.15 -2.19
CA PHE A 100 -16.57 4.65 -1.05
C PHE A 100 -17.04 6.03 -0.57
N ALA A 101 -18.18 6.54 -1.06
CA ALA A 101 -18.74 7.78 -0.55
C ALA A 101 -18.98 7.64 0.97
N GLY A 102 -18.45 8.58 1.76
CA GLY A 102 -18.55 8.50 3.22
C GLY A 102 -17.43 7.71 3.90
N CYS A 103 -16.41 7.24 3.18
CA CYS A 103 -15.28 6.49 3.72
C CYS A 103 -14.00 7.33 3.90
N ALA A 104 -14.09 8.67 3.92
CA ALA A 104 -12.96 9.51 4.29
C ALA A 104 -12.59 9.28 5.77
N TYR A 105 -11.34 9.55 6.15
CA TYR A 105 -10.82 9.22 7.48
C TYR A 105 -11.65 9.81 8.64
N GLU A 106 -12.20 11.00 8.43
CA GLU A 106 -13.05 11.72 9.39
C GLU A 106 -14.39 11.03 9.62
N GLN A 107 -14.82 10.19 8.67
CA GLN A 107 -16.14 9.57 8.64
C GLN A 107 -16.12 8.11 9.10
N LEU A 108 -14.96 7.47 9.14
CA LEU A 108 -14.83 6.05 9.49
C LEU A 108 -15.20 5.75 10.96
N GLY A 109 -14.98 6.70 11.88
CA GLY A 109 -15.23 6.49 13.31
C GLY A 109 -14.48 5.28 13.90
N GLU A 110 -14.87 4.83 15.09
CA GLU A 110 -14.24 3.68 15.75
C GLU A 110 -14.62 2.33 15.11
N HIS A 111 -15.84 2.22 14.58
CA HIS A 111 -16.39 0.96 14.06
C HIS A 111 -16.26 0.80 12.54
N GLY A 112 -15.73 1.79 11.83
CA GLY A 112 -15.69 1.79 10.38
C GLY A 112 -17.06 1.98 9.72
N VAL A 113 -17.05 2.15 8.40
CA VAL A 113 -18.25 2.36 7.57
C VAL A 113 -18.44 1.15 6.66
N ARG A 114 -19.68 0.71 6.48
CA ARG A 114 -20.02 -0.33 5.49
C ARG A 114 -20.33 0.33 4.16
N LEU A 115 -19.68 -0.15 3.09
CA LEU A 115 -19.93 0.25 1.70
C LEU A 115 -21.34 -0.13 1.25
#